data_AF-A0A382VW20-F1
#
_entry.id   AF-A0A382VW20-F1
#
_cell.length_a   1.000
_cell.length_b   1.000
_cell.length_c   1.000
_cell.angle_alpha   90.00
_cell.angle_beta   90.00
_cell.angle_gamma   90.00
#
_symmetry.space_group_name_H-M   'P 1'
#
loop_
_entity.id
_entity.type
_entity.pdbx_description
1 polymer ?
#
loop_
_entity_poly.entity_id
_entity_poly.type
_entity_poly.pdbx_seq_one_letter_code
_entity_poly.pdbx_strand_id
1 'polypeptide(L)'
;GVMGVGGPLDKYASQRYVPIHGSFREAMAAPASMPEFKGNVAAVRTAPFWDARLQQMEDNQGKIKQMAGFLKSKHKDHPNKDGSMDAQAQKAYLDKYRRTLISGEDESYAKIARSNAAYHYFGSAKTMARIGKAFAEAMIERRKK
;
A
#
# COMPACT_ATOMS: atom_id res chain seq x y z
N GLY A 1 16.40 4.85 8.85
CA GLY A 1 15.63 3.94 7.98
C GLY A 1 15.14 4.71 6.77
N VAL A 2 14.89 4.04 5.66
CA VAL A 2 14.40 4.62 4.41
C VAL A 2 12.93 4.24 4.23
N MET A 3 12.07 5.25 4.02
CA MET A 3 10.62 5.07 3.92
C MET A 3 10.23 4.14 2.76
N GLY A 4 9.33 3.21 3.04
CA GLY A 4 8.88 2.17 2.14
C GLY A 4 7.38 2.14 1.90
N VAL A 5 6.66 3.19 2.31
CA VAL A 5 5.21 3.32 2.08
C VAL A 5 4.92 3.19 0.57
N GLY A 6 3.89 2.42 0.24
CA GLY A 6 3.54 2.06 -1.15
C GLY A 6 4.38 0.93 -1.74
N GLY A 7 5.39 0.43 -1.02
CA GLY A 7 6.15 -0.76 -1.41
C GLY A 7 7.22 -0.54 -2.49
N PRO A 8 7.70 -1.63 -3.11
CA PRO A 8 8.72 -1.58 -4.16
C PRO A 8 8.25 -0.75 -5.37
N LEU A 9 9.14 0.07 -5.93
CA LEU A 9 8.79 1.03 -6.99
C LEU A 9 8.36 0.34 -8.30
N ASP A 10 8.94 -0.82 -8.59
CA ASP A 10 8.60 -1.68 -9.72
C ASP A 10 7.17 -2.22 -9.66
N LYS A 11 6.53 -2.17 -8.47
CA LYS A 11 5.16 -2.63 -8.24
C LYS A 11 4.12 -1.51 -8.20
N TYR A 12 4.52 -0.28 -8.52
CA TYR A 12 3.61 0.85 -8.47
C TYR A 12 2.57 0.78 -9.60
N ALA A 13 1.30 0.97 -9.24
CA ALA A 13 0.22 1.06 -10.22
C ALA A 13 0.35 2.29 -11.13
N SER A 14 0.93 3.38 -10.62
CA SER A 14 1.15 4.62 -11.39
C SER A 14 2.64 4.96 -11.46
N GLN A 15 3.18 4.89 -12.67
CA GLN A 15 4.58 5.23 -12.96
C GLN A 15 4.91 6.70 -12.69
N ARG A 16 3.90 7.57 -12.63
CA ARG A 16 4.07 9.00 -12.32
C ARG A 16 4.81 9.24 -11.00
N TYR A 17 4.61 8.38 -10.00
CA TYR A 17 5.20 8.56 -8.66
C TYR A 17 6.58 7.92 -8.50
N VAL A 18 7.00 7.08 -9.45
CA VAL A 18 8.28 6.35 -9.37
C VAL A 18 9.48 7.29 -9.28
N PRO A 19 9.61 8.35 -10.12
CA PRO A 19 10.76 9.25 -10.04
C PRO A 19 10.83 9.97 -8.69
N ILE A 20 9.73 10.59 -8.26
CA ILE A 20 9.72 11.41 -7.03
C ILE A 20 9.93 10.55 -5.76
N HIS A 21 9.28 9.38 -5.66
CA HIS A 21 9.48 8.50 -4.52
C HIS A 21 10.84 7.81 -4.55
N GLY A 22 11.36 7.50 -5.75
CA GLY A 22 12.72 6.97 -5.93
C GLY A 22 13.77 7.95 -5.44
N SER A 23 13.77 9.18 -5.98
CA SER A 23 14.69 10.23 -5.55
C SER A 23 14.59 10.53 -4.05
N PHE A 24 13.38 10.54 -3.50
CA PHE A 24 13.17 10.71 -2.05
C PHE A 24 13.83 9.59 -1.23
N ARG A 25 13.65 8.33 -1.63
CA ARG A 25 14.24 7.17 -0.94
C ARG A 25 15.76 7.14 -1.05
N GLU A 26 16.31 7.52 -2.19
CA GLU A 26 17.77 7.65 -2.36
C GLU A 26 18.34 8.79 -1.51
N ALA A 27 17.66 9.94 -1.45
CA ALA A 27 18.05 11.04 -0.57
C ALA A 27 18.04 10.63 0.92
N MET A 28 17.05 9.84 1.35
CA MET A 28 17.03 9.27 2.71
C MET A 28 18.18 8.29 2.98
N ALA A 29 18.64 7.57 1.96
CA ALA A 29 19.71 6.57 2.08
C ALA A 29 21.11 7.22 2.03
N ALA A 30 21.26 8.33 1.31
CA ALA A 30 22.53 8.99 1.02
C ALA A 30 23.43 9.25 2.23
N PRO A 31 22.92 9.67 3.42
CA PRO A 31 23.78 9.89 4.59
C PRO A 31 24.62 8.66 4.97
N ALA A 32 24.11 7.43 4.79
CA ALA A 32 24.86 6.22 5.11
C ALA A 32 26.10 5.99 4.21
N SER A 33 26.19 6.70 3.08
CA SER A 33 27.30 6.61 2.12
C SER A 33 28.29 7.77 2.24
N MET A 34 28.02 8.78 3.07
CA MET A 34 28.95 9.90 3.29
C MET A 34 30.22 9.42 4.04
N PRO A 35 31.42 9.96 3.72
CA PRO A 35 32.68 9.51 4.32
C PRO A 35 32.67 9.46 5.86
N GLU A 36 32.12 10.48 6.51
CA GLU A 36 32.03 10.63 7.96
C GLU A 36 31.07 9.61 8.62
N PHE A 37 30.15 9.05 7.85
CA PHE A 37 29.14 8.09 8.32
C PHE A 37 29.40 6.66 7.83
N LYS A 38 30.36 6.47 6.93
CA LYS A 38 30.69 5.16 6.36
C LYS A 38 31.14 4.20 7.46
N GLY A 39 30.52 3.01 7.51
CA GLY A 39 30.73 2.02 8.59
C GLY A 39 29.98 2.34 9.88
N ASN A 40 29.62 3.61 10.11
CA ASN A 40 28.95 4.08 11.32
C ASN A 40 27.43 4.24 11.20
N VAL A 41 26.89 4.27 9.98
CA VAL A 41 25.45 4.43 9.71
C VAL A 41 25.01 3.38 8.67
N ALA A 42 23.80 2.85 8.82
CA ALA A 42 23.18 1.95 7.84
C ALA A 42 21.81 2.47 7.38
N ALA A 43 21.57 2.37 6.07
CA ALA A 43 20.28 2.65 5.45
C ALA A 43 19.41 1.39 5.36
N VAL A 44 18.49 1.21 6.31
CA VAL A 44 17.52 0.11 6.28
C VAL A 44 16.35 0.47 5.36
N ARG A 45 16.27 -0.17 4.19
CA ARG A 45 15.18 0.02 3.22
C ARG A 45 13.93 -0.77 3.60
N THR A 46 12.83 -0.08 3.85
CA THR A 46 11.59 -0.70 4.36
C THR A 46 10.59 -1.10 3.28
N ALA A 47 10.77 -0.63 2.04
CA ALA A 47 9.88 -0.91 0.91
C ALA A 47 9.63 -2.41 0.65
N PRO A 48 10.62 -3.31 0.76
CA PRO A 48 10.40 -4.75 0.56
C PRO A 48 9.42 -5.37 1.58
N PHE A 49 9.19 -4.73 2.72
CA PHE A 49 8.30 -5.25 3.76
C PHE A 49 6.86 -4.77 3.64
N TRP A 50 6.56 -3.92 2.66
CA TRP A 50 5.20 -3.47 2.40
C TRP A 50 4.23 -4.65 2.19
N ASP A 51 3.04 -4.55 2.76
CA ASP A 51 2.01 -5.57 2.61
C ASP A 51 1.22 -5.33 1.32
N ALA A 52 1.66 -5.97 0.25
CA ALA A 52 1.01 -5.87 -1.06
C ALA A 52 -0.43 -6.42 -1.06
N ARG A 53 -0.76 -7.37 -0.18
CA ARG A 53 -2.13 -7.89 -0.05
C ARG A 53 -3.05 -6.83 0.54
N LEU A 54 -2.62 -6.14 1.59
CA LEU A 54 -3.38 -5.00 2.14
C LEU A 54 -3.51 -3.84 1.14
N GLN A 55 -2.47 -3.57 0.35
CA GLN A 55 -2.55 -2.58 -0.72
C GLN A 55 -3.61 -2.93 -1.77
N GLN A 56 -3.60 -4.18 -2.24
CA GLN A 56 -4.59 -4.65 -3.22
C GLN A 56 -6.02 -4.52 -2.70
N MET A 57 -6.23 -4.77 -1.41
CA MET A 57 -7.52 -4.54 -0.77
C MET A 57 -7.92 -3.07 -0.79
N GLU A 58 -7.00 -2.16 -0.48
CA GLU A 58 -7.26 -0.72 -0.51
C GLU A 58 -7.58 -0.22 -1.93
N ASP A 59 -6.86 -0.72 -2.93
CA ASP A 59 -7.13 -0.43 -4.34
C ASP A 59 -8.51 -0.93 -4.76
N ASN A 60 -8.89 -2.14 -4.33
CA ASN A 60 -10.20 -2.72 -4.61
C ASN A 60 -11.33 -1.95 -3.91
N GLN A 61 -11.13 -1.48 -2.67
CA GLN A 61 -12.07 -0.58 -2.00
C GLN A 61 -12.20 0.75 -2.76
N GLY A 62 -11.09 1.27 -3.29
CA GLY A 62 -11.08 2.44 -4.17
C GLY A 62 -11.95 2.25 -5.42
N LYS A 63 -11.83 1.10 -6.10
CA LYS A 63 -12.67 0.75 -7.27
C LYS A 63 -14.16 0.67 -6.91
N ILE A 64 -14.50 0.11 -5.75
CA ILE A 64 -15.90 0.02 -5.30
C ILE A 64 -16.47 1.43 -5.04
N LYS A 65 -15.71 2.29 -4.35
CA LYS A 65 -16.10 3.68 -4.11
C LYS A 65 -16.26 4.47 -5.41
N GLN A 66 -15.36 4.26 -6.36
CA GLN A 66 -15.42 4.88 -7.68
C GLN A 66 -16.68 4.44 -8.44
N MET A 67 -16.97 3.13 -8.46
CA MET A 67 -18.18 2.58 -9.07
C MET A 67 -19.44 3.17 -8.43
N ALA A 68 -19.49 3.30 -7.10
CA ALA A 68 -20.61 3.95 -6.42
C ALA A 68 -20.80 5.41 -6.89
N GLY A 69 -19.70 6.13 -7.10
CA GLY A 69 -19.72 7.47 -7.71
C GLY A 69 -20.31 7.46 -9.12
N PHE A 70 -19.90 6.50 -9.96
CA PHE A 70 -20.41 6.36 -11.33
C PHE A 70 -21.90 6.02 -11.40
N LEU A 71 -22.38 5.12 -10.53
CA LEU A 71 -23.81 4.81 -10.44
C LEU A 71 -24.61 6.04 -10.04
N LYS A 72 -24.13 6.82 -9.06
CA LYS A 72 -24.80 8.04 -8.58
C LYS A 72 -24.81 9.16 -9.62
N SER A 73 -23.72 9.34 -10.35
CA SER A 73 -23.60 10.38 -11.38
C SER A 73 -24.19 9.98 -12.73
N LYS A 74 -24.72 8.75 -12.86
CA LYS A 74 -25.23 8.20 -14.13
C LYS A 74 -24.18 8.27 -15.23
N HIS A 75 -22.93 7.92 -14.89
CA HIS A 75 -21.82 8.07 -15.81
C HIS A 75 -22.08 7.28 -17.10
N LYS A 76 -21.87 7.94 -18.26
CA LYS A 76 -22.24 7.43 -19.59
C LYS A 76 -21.73 6.02 -19.92
N ASP A 77 -20.55 5.68 -19.39
CA ASP A 77 -19.84 4.41 -19.68
C ASP A 77 -20.07 3.33 -18.59
N HIS A 78 -20.94 3.59 -17.62
CA HIS A 78 -21.15 2.69 -16.48
C HIS A 78 -22.63 2.30 -16.31
N PRO A 79 -22.93 1.27 -15.51
CA PRO A 79 -24.31 0.92 -15.18
C PRO A 79 -25.05 2.13 -14.58
N ASN A 80 -26.37 2.15 -14.70
CA ASN A 80 -27.21 3.31 -14.35
C ASN A 80 -27.04 4.56 -15.24
N LYS A 81 -26.41 4.46 -16.41
CA LYS A 81 -26.32 5.59 -17.37
C LYS A 81 -27.68 6.17 -17.78
N ASP A 82 -28.72 5.34 -17.78
CA ASP A 82 -30.11 5.69 -18.08
C ASP A 82 -30.91 6.12 -16.84
N GLY A 83 -30.32 6.04 -15.64
CA GLY A 83 -31.00 6.33 -14.38
C GLY A 83 -32.02 5.28 -13.95
N SER A 84 -32.00 4.07 -14.53
CA SER A 84 -32.96 2.99 -14.23
C SER A 84 -32.79 2.37 -12.84
N MET A 85 -31.63 2.53 -12.20
CA MET A 85 -31.34 1.93 -10.90
C MET A 85 -31.70 2.88 -9.76
N ASP A 86 -32.67 2.47 -8.95
CA ASP A 86 -32.94 3.09 -7.65
C ASP A 86 -31.82 2.79 -6.62
N ALA A 87 -31.96 3.34 -5.41
CA ALA A 87 -30.95 3.17 -4.35
C ALA A 87 -30.75 1.70 -3.94
N GLN A 88 -31.79 0.87 -3.98
CA GLN A 88 -31.71 -0.53 -3.59
C GLN A 88 -31.00 -1.36 -4.67
N ALA A 89 -31.32 -1.12 -5.94
CA ALA A 89 -30.66 -1.72 -7.08
C ALA A 89 -29.17 -1.34 -7.14
N GLN A 90 -28.83 -0.07 -6.87
CA GLN A 90 -27.43 0.38 -6.80
C GLN A 90 -26.67 -0.33 -5.67
N LYS A 91 -27.26 -0.44 -4.49
CA LYS A 91 -26.67 -1.17 -3.37
C LYS A 91 -26.43 -2.64 -3.71
N ALA A 92 -27.44 -3.33 -4.26
CA ALA A 92 -27.34 -4.73 -4.65
C ALA A 92 -26.23 -4.96 -5.71
N TYR A 93 -26.11 -4.04 -6.67
CA TYR A 93 -25.03 -4.08 -7.67
C TYR A 93 -23.66 -3.92 -7.00
N LEU A 94 -23.48 -2.95 -6.11
CA LEU A 94 -22.22 -2.72 -5.42
C LEU A 94 -21.84 -3.90 -4.51
N ASP A 95 -22.80 -4.53 -3.85
CA ASP A 95 -22.56 -5.73 -3.04
C ASP A 95 -22.06 -6.90 -3.92
N LYS A 96 -22.66 -7.08 -5.11
CA LYS A 96 -22.19 -8.08 -6.09
C LYS A 96 -20.79 -7.74 -6.60
N TYR A 97 -20.56 -6.49 -6.99
CA TYR A 97 -19.28 -6.02 -7.51
C TYR A 97 -18.17 -6.13 -6.46
N ARG A 98 -18.45 -5.81 -5.19
CA ARG A 98 -17.53 -6.02 -4.07
C ARG A 98 -17.08 -7.47 -3.98
N ARG A 99 -18.01 -8.43 -4.04
CA ARG A 99 -17.71 -9.87 -3.97
C ARG A 99 -16.87 -10.36 -5.15
N THR A 100 -16.87 -9.67 -6.29
CA THR A 100 -15.96 -9.99 -7.41
C THR A 100 -14.52 -9.49 -7.20
N LEU A 101 -14.31 -8.53 -6.29
CA LEU A 101 -13.01 -7.91 -6.06
C LEU A 101 -12.36 -8.32 -4.74
N ILE A 102 -13.16 -8.64 -3.73
CA ILE A 102 -12.69 -8.91 -2.37
C ILE A 102 -13.27 -10.24 -1.93
N SER A 103 -12.38 -11.21 -1.74
CA SER A 103 -12.74 -12.54 -1.24
C SER A 103 -12.99 -12.50 0.27
N GLY A 104 -13.70 -13.50 0.80
CA GLY A 104 -13.85 -13.66 2.25
C GLY A 104 -12.51 -13.84 2.97
N GLU A 105 -11.54 -14.49 2.31
CA GLU A 105 -10.19 -14.66 2.85
C GLU A 105 -9.45 -13.32 2.99
N ASP A 106 -9.61 -12.43 2.01
CA ASP A 106 -9.03 -11.09 2.08
C ASP A 106 -9.66 -10.28 3.21
N GLU A 107 -10.99 -10.35 3.39
CA GLU A 107 -11.64 -9.70 4.52
C GLU A 107 -11.14 -10.22 5.87
N SER A 108 -11.00 -11.55 6.01
CA SER A 108 -10.40 -12.16 7.20
C SER A 108 -8.96 -11.70 7.42
N TYR A 109 -8.16 -11.62 6.36
CA TYR A 109 -6.77 -11.17 6.44
C TYR A 109 -6.68 -9.71 6.89
N ALA A 110 -7.41 -8.77 6.27
CA ALA A 110 -7.37 -7.37 6.68
C ALA A 110 -7.82 -7.16 8.12
N LYS A 111 -8.82 -7.92 8.58
CA LYS A 111 -9.32 -7.81 9.96
C LYS A 111 -8.23 -8.05 11.01
N ILE A 112 -7.26 -8.93 10.72
CA ILE A 112 -6.17 -9.24 11.65
C ILE A 112 -4.87 -8.50 11.32
N ALA A 113 -4.66 -8.13 10.05
CA ALA A 113 -3.39 -7.60 9.57
C ALA A 113 -3.36 -6.07 9.48
N ARG A 114 -4.50 -5.38 9.57
CA ARG A 114 -4.63 -3.93 9.46
C ARG A 114 -5.26 -3.33 10.71
N SER A 115 -4.60 -2.32 11.27
CA SER A 115 -5.13 -1.51 12.38
C SER A 115 -5.12 0.00 12.08
N ASN A 116 -4.53 0.42 10.95
CA ASN A 116 -4.42 1.83 10.58
C ASN A 116 -4.37 2.01 9.04
N ALA A 117 -4.28 3.25 8.57
CA ALA A 117 -4.17 3.61 7.16
C ALA A 117 -2.77 3.33 6.57
N ALA A 118 -2.68 3.35 5.24
CA ALA A 118 -1.48 3.01 4.47
C ALA A 118 -0.23 3.82 4.88
N TYR A 119 -0.36 5.12 5.17
CA TYR A 119 0.78 5.96 5.59
C TYR A 119 1.41 5.53 6.92
N HIS A 120 0.72 4.70 7.72
CA HIS A 120 1.24 4.02 8.90
C HIS A 120 1.57 2.53 8.64
N TYR A 121 1.90 2.15 7.40
CA TYR A 121 2.09 0.74 7.00
C TYR A 121 0.90 -0.14 7.36
N PHE A 122 -0.31 0.40 7.20
CA PHE A 122 -1.57 -0.23 7.58
C PHE A 122 -1.69 -0.56 9.09
N GLY A 123 -0.79 -0.05 9.93
CA GLY A 123 -0.66 -0.53 11.31
C GLY A 123 -0.33 -2.04 11.39
N SER A 124 0.28 -2.59 10.35
CA SER A 124 0.53 -4.03 10.21
C SER A 124 1.69 -4.47 11.11
N ALA A 125 1.37 -5.25 12.15
CA ALA A 125 2.37 -5.84 13.05
C ALA A 125 3.40 -6.69 12.29
N LYS A 126 2.97 -7.45 11.28
CA LYS A 126 3.84 -8.24 10.38
C LYS A 126 4.85 -7.36 9.65
N THR A 127 4.43 -6.19 9.17
CA THR A 127 5.32 -5.27 8.47
C THR A 127 6.31 -4.64 9.44
N MET A 128 5.85 -4.18 10.60
CA MET A 128 6.71 -3.59 11.62
C MET A 128 7.73 -4.58 12.19
N ALA A 129 7.33 -5.83 12.45
CA ALA A 129 8.24 -6.88 12.91
C ALA A 129 9.36 -7.18 11.90
N ARG A 130 9.04 -7.22 10.61
CA ARG A 130 10.04 -7.41 9.54
C ARG A 130 10.99 -6.22 9.42
N ILE A 131 10.49 -4.99 9.55
CA ILE A 131 11.32 -3.79 9.60
C ILE A 131 12.27 -3.84 10.82
N GLY A 132 11.76 -4.22 11.99
CA GLY A 132 12.57 -4.38 13.21
C GLY A 132 13.65 -5.44 13.07
N LYS A 133 13.32 -6.59 12.45
CA LYS A 133 14.29 -7.63 12.12
C LYS A 133 15.41 -7.10 11.21
N ALA A 134 15.05 -6.42 10.12
CA ALA A 134 16.02 -5.84 9.18
C ALA A 134 16.93 -4.79 9.85
N PHE A 135 16.38 -4.03 10.80
CA PHE A 135 17.17 -3.12 11.62
C PHE A 135 18.17 -3.87 12.50
N ALA A 136 17.72 -4.92 13.20
CA ALA A 136 18.60 -5.76 14.03
C ALA A 136 19.71 -6.43 13.21
N GLU A 137 19.37 -6.96 12.03
CA GLU A 137 20.34 -7.57 11.09
C GLU A 137 21.39 -6.55 10.63
N ALA A 138 20.98 -5.33 10.27
CA ALA A 138 21.91 -4.26 9.89
C ALA A 138 22.85 -3.88 11.04
N MET A 139 22.37 -3.89 12.29
CA MET A 139 23.22 -3.64 13.47
C MET A 139 24.23 -4.77 13.71
N ILE A 140 23.84 -6.04 13.48
CA ILE A 140 24.73 -7.19 13.61
C ILE A 140 25.82 -7.16 12.52
N GLU A 141 25.44 -6.91 11.26
CA GLU A 141 26.39 -6.83 10.15
C GLU A 141 27.45 -5.76 10.39
N ARG A 142 27.05 -4.63 10.98
CA ARG A 142 27.96 -3.54 11.33
C ARG A 142 28.93 -3.87 12.47
N ARG A 143 28.59 -4.78 13.39
CA ARG A 143 29.53 -5.23 14.44
C ARG A 143 30.60 -6.18 13.92
N LYS A 144 30.40 -6.77 12.74
CA LYS A 144 31.34 -7.72 12.11
C LYS A 144 32.36 -7.04 11.20
N LYS A 145 32.21 -5.74 10.94
CA LYS A 145 33.10 -4.91 10.12
C LYS A 145 33.94 -4.02 11.02
#